data_AF-A0A967HG93-F1
#
_entry.id   AF-A0A967HG93-F1
#
_cell.length_a   1.000
_cell.length_b   1.000
_cell.length_c   1.000
_cell.angle_alpha   90.00
_cell.angle_beta   90.00
_cell.angle_gamma   90.00
#
_symmetry.space_group_name_H-M   'P 1'
#
loop_
_entity.id
_entity.type
_entity.pdbx_description
1 polymer ?
#
loop_
_entity_poly.entity_id
_entity_poly.type
_entity_poly.pdbx_seq_one_letter_code
_entity_poly.pdbx_strand_id
1 'polypeptide(L)'
;MMELDTLGDFGLSWLEASGPHADIVLSTRVRLARNLQGHAFSPRIQDEDRLRILASVQRAAEKGMLLRDGVSVDVGSLEPLSRQVLLERHLVS
;
A
#
# COMPACT_ATOMS: atom_id res chain seq x y z
N MET A 1 -12.13 -6.27 13.23
CA MET A 1 -11.16 -7.10 12.51
C MET A 1 -11.65 -7.16 11.07
N MET A 2 -10.95 -6.53 10.12
CA MET A 2 -11.36 -6.55 8.72
C MET A 2 -10.95 -7.90 8.12
N GLU A 3 -11.93 -8.73 7.82
CA GLU A 3 -11.71 -9.95 7.04
C GLU A 3 -11.72 -9.59 5.55
N LEU A 4 -10.63 -9.92 4.85
CA LEU A 4 -10.42 -9.60 3.43
C LEU A 4 -11.51 -10.23 2.53
N ASP A 5 -12.18 -11.24 3.07
CA ASP A 5 -13.25 -12.08 2.55
C ASP A 5 -14.50 -11.27 2.16
N THR A 6 -14.72 -10.12 2.82
CA THR A 6 -15.90 -9.27 2.62
C THR A 6 -15.76 -8.25 1.50
N LEU A 7 -14.61 -8.17 0.83
CA LEU A 7 -14.34 -7.27 -0.30
C LEU A 7 -14.11 -8.06 -1.59
N GLY A 8 -15.14 -8.17 -2.42
CA GLY A 8 -15.24 -9.09 -3.57
C GLY A 8 -14.04 -9.14 -4.54
N ASP A 9 -13.30 -8.04 -4.73
CA ASP A 9 -12.05 -8.03 -5.52
C ASP A 9 -11.01 -6.97 -5.10
N PHE A 10 -11.20 -6.16 -4.04
CA PHE A 10 -10.35 -4.99 -3.70
C PHE A 10 -10.18 -3.91 -4.82
N GLY A 11 -11.08 -3.87 -5.81
CA GLY A 11 -10.87 -3.07 -7.03
C GLY A 11 -9.75 -3.61 -7.92
N LEU A 12 -9.27 -4.84 -7.67
CA LEU A 12 -8.19 -5.50 -8.41
C LEU A 12 -8.61 -5.98 -9.79
N SER A 13 -9.87 -5.79 -10.20
CA SER A 13 -10.24 -5.79 -11.62
C SER A 13 -9.32 -4.90 -12.48
N TRP A 14 -8.70 -3.86 -11.90
CA TRP A 14 -7.66 -3.09 -12.60
C TRP A 14 -6.38 -3.88 -12.91
N LEU A 15 -6.09 -4.95 -12.15
CA LEU A 15 -4.96 -5.87 -12.40
C LEU A 15 -5.27 -6.89 -13.48
N GLU A 16 -6.46 -6.87 -14.10
CA GLU A 16 -6.70 -7.66 -15.29
C GLU A 16 -5.67 -7.27 -16.36
N ALA A 17 -4.80 -8.22 -16.70
CA ALA A 17 -3.75 -8.10 -17.70
C ALA A 17 -4.38 -7.96 -19.10
N SER A 18 -5.03 -6.84 -19.36
CA SER A 18 -5.78 -6.50 -20.57
C SER A 18 -5.11 -5.35 -21.33
N GLY A 19 -3.93 -4.92 -20.88
CA GLY A 19 -3.13 -3.89 -21.53
C GLY A 19 -2.47 -4.36 -22.83
N PRO A 20 -1.74 -3.46 -23.50
CA PRO A 20 -0.97 -3.81 -24.69
C PRO A 20 -0.01 -4.98 -24.40
N HIS A 21 0.06 -5.94 -25.33
CA HIS A 21 0.93 -7.13 -25.24
C HIS A 21 0.63 -8.05 -24.03
N ALA A 22 -0.63 -8.13 -23.59
CA ALA A 22 -1.07 -9.01 -22.51
C ALA A 22 -0.77 -10.51 -22.72
N ASP A 23 -0.48 -10.93 -23.95
CA ASP A 23 -0.03 -12.28 -24.30
C ASP A 23 1.39 -12.60 -23.81
N ILE A 24 2.19 -11.56 -23.51
CA ILE A 24 3.59 -11.67 -23.09
C ILE A 24 3.85 -10.92 -21.77
N VAL A 25 3.35 -9.70 -21.64
CA VAL A 25 3.60 -8.80 -20.52
C VAL A 25 2.52 -8.99 -19.45
N LEU A 26 2.90 -9.55 -18.31
CA LEU A 26 1.98 -9.80 -17.20
C LEU A 26 1.56 -8.50 -16.48
N SER A 27 2.50 -7.61 -16.19
CA SER A 27 2.23 -6.30 -15.57
C SER A 27 3.43 -5.35 -15.71
N THR A 28 3.19 -4.04 -15.55
CA THR A 28 4.23 -3.02 -15.41
C THR A 28 4.07 -2.32 -14.07
N ARG A 29 5.14 -2.24 -13.26
CA ARG A 29 5.10 -1.62 -11.93
C ARG A 29 6.13 -0.50 -11.80
N VAL A 30 5.68 0.69 -11.41
CA VAL A 30 6.53 1.86 -11.11
C VAL A 30 6.48 2.14 -9.61
N ARG A 31 7.65 2.28 -8.96
CA ARG A 31 7.78 2.59 -7.52
C ARG A 31 8.58 3.87 -7.31
N LEU A 32 8.04 4.81 -6.54
CA LEU A 32 8.71 6.05 -6.16
C LEU A 32 8.99 6.06 -4.65
N ALA A 33 10.22 5.77 -4.26
CA ALA A 33 10.65 5.86 -2.86
C ALA A 33 11.00 7.32 -2.50
N ARG A 34 10.53 7.81 -1.35
CA ARG A 34 10.80 9.16 -0.83
C ARG A 34 11.08 9.10 0.67
N ASN A 35 11.96 9.97 1.14
CA ASN A 35 12.19 10.22 2.56
C ASN A 35 11.69 11.63 2.89
N LEU A 36 11.15 11.83 4.09
CA LEU A 36 10.66 13.14 4.53
C LEU A 36 11.79 13.93 5.20
N GLN A 37 11.93 15.19 4.82
CA GLN A 37 12.89 16.11 5.44
C GLN A 37 12.59 16.25 6.94
N GLY A 38 13.66 16.38 7.74
CA GLY A 38 13.53 16.53 9.20
C GLY A 38 13.42 15.21 9.97
N HIS A 39 13.42 14.07 9.29
CA HIS A 39 13.39 12.75 9.91
C HIS A 39 14.65 11.93 9.58
N ALA A 40 15.08 11.11 10.54
CA ALA A 40 16.17 10.16 10.32
C ALA A 40 15.77 9.04 9.34
N PHE A 41 16.74 8.46 8.64
CA PHE A 41 16.52 7.26 7.83
C PHE A 41 16.18 6.04 8.70
N SER A 42 15.56 5.03 8.08
CA SER A 42 15.01 3.84 8.74
C SER A 42 15.92 3.13 9.77
N PRO A 43 17.25 3.03 9.58
CA PRO A 43 18.11 2.38 10.59
C PRO A 43 18.26 3.17 11.90
N ARG A 44 17.94 4.47 11.91
CA ARG A 44 18.16 5.38 13.05
C ARG A 44 16.90 6.05 13.58
N ILE A 45 15.78 5.90 12.88
CA ILE A 45 14.51 6.50 13.27
C ILE A 45 13.90 5.77 14.47
N GLN A 46 13.38 6.52 15.43
CA GLN A 46 12.66 5.99 16.59
C GLN A 46 11.20 5.69 16.23
N ASP A 47 10.55 4.80 16.97
CA ASP A 47 9.17 4.40 16.70
C ASP A 47 8.19 5.58 16.77
N GLU A 48 8.41 6.50 17.70
CA GLU A 48 7.58 7.70 17.82
C GLU A 48 7.66 8.58 16.56
N ASP A 49 8.85 8.75 15.99
CA ASP A 49 9.04 9.48 14.74
C ASP A 49 8.38 8.74 13.56
N ARG A 50 8.41 7.40 13.54
CA ARG A 50 7.70 6.60 12.51
C ARG A 50 6.19 6.84 12.57
N LEU A 51 5.62 6.87 13.77
CA LEU A 51 4.19 7.14 13.96
C LEU A 51 3.82 8.57 13.56
N ARG A 52 4.69 9.56 13.85
CA ARG A 52 4.49 10.95 13.39
C ARG A 52 4.53 11.05 11.86
N ILE A 53 5.46 10.36 11.20
CA ILE A 53 5.52 10.28 9.72
C ILE A 53 4.23 9.66 9.19
N LEU A 54 3.80 8.51 9.72
CA LEU A 54 2.59 7.82 9.30
C LEU A 54 1.37 8.74 9.38
N ALA A 55 1.16 9.38 10.54
CA ALA A 55 0.04 10.29 10.74
C ALA A 55 0.10 11.51 9.79
N SER A 56 1.29 12.03 9.49
CA SER A 56 1.45 13.12 8.53
C SER A 56 1.10 12.70 7.10
N VAL A 57 1.53 11.51 6.68
CA VAL A 57 1.25 10.97 5.34
C VAL A 57 -0.24 10.66 5.19
N GLN A 58 -0.88 10.07 6.20
CA GLN A 58 -2.32 9.79 6.19
C GLN A 58 -3.15 11.07 6.04
N ARG A 59 -2.88 12.10 6.85
CA ARG A 59 -3.54 13.42 6.72
C ARG A 59 -3.34 14.05 5.35
N ALA A 60 -2.18 13.86 4.72
CA ALA A 60 -1.91 14.38 3.38
C ALA A 60 -2.68 13.58 2.31
N ALA A 61 -2.76 12.26 2.45
CA ALA A 61 -3.51 11.38 1.57
C ALA A 61 -5.01 11.68 1.58
N GLU A 62 -5.60 11.88 2.77
CA GLU A 62 -7.01 12.25 2.97
C GLU A 62 -7.38 13.58 2.29
N LYS A 63 -6.44 14.53 2.23
CA LYS A 63 -6.63 15.83 1.55
C LYS A 63 -6.41 15.74 0.04
N GLY A 64 -5.78 14.68 -0.45
CA GLY A 64 -5.43 14.50 -1.85
C GLY A 64 -6.60 13.98 -2.68
N MET A 65 -6.75 14.48 -3.91
CA MET A 65 -7.86 14.08 -4.79
C MET A 65 -7.86 12.58 -5.13
N LEU A 66 -6.69 11.96 -5.26
CA LEU A 66 -6.55 10.57 -5.71
C LEU A 66 -6.71 9.53 -4.59
N LEU A 67 -6.41 9.90 -3.33
CA LEU A 67 -6.34 8.96 -2.21
C LEU A 67 -7.39 9.21 -1.14
N ARG A 68 -8.21 10.28 -1.26
CA ARG A 68 -9.24 10.64 -0.26
C ARG A 68 -10.23 9.52 0.05
N ASP A 69 -10.57 8.71 -0.95
CA ASP A 69 -11.55 7.61 -0.86
C ASP A 69 -10.83 6.25 -0.67
N GLY A 70 -9.52 6.26 -0.46
CA GLY A 70 -8.70 5.07 -0.26
C GLY A 70 -8.79 4.49 1.15
N VAL A 71 -8.39 3.23 1.29
CA VAL A 71 -8.34 2.54 2.59
C VAL A 71 -6.91 2.46 3.10
N SER A 72 -6.70 2.91 4.34
CA SER A 72 -5.43 2.70 5.05
C SER A 72 -5.50 1.39 5.84
N VAL A 73 -4.53 0.50 5.62
CA VAL A 73 -4.45 -0.80 6.28
C VAL A 73 -3.14 -0.90 7.05
N ASP A 74 -3.21 -1.19 8.34
CA ASP A 74 -2.04 -1.55 9.14
C ASP A 74 -1.70 -3.03 8.90
N VAL A 75 -0.66 -3.27 8.11
CA VAL A 75 -0.16 -4.62 7.77
C VAL A 75 0.28 -5.38 9.02
N GLY A 76 0.72 -4.69 10.07
CA GLY A 76 1.09 -5.26 11.36
C GLY A 76 -0.07 -5.97 12.05
N SER A 77 -1.29 -5.43 11.89
CA SER A 77 -2.53 -5.94 12.49
C SER A 77 -3.28 -7.00 11.65
N LEU A 78 -2.80 -7.31 10.44
CA LEU A 78 -3.43 -8.29 9.57
C LEU A 78 -3.12 -9.72 10.00
N GLU A 79 -4.10 -10.61 9.82
CA GLU A 79 -3.91 -12.05 9.89
C GLU A 79 -2.79 -12.51 8.93
N PRO A 80 -2.03 -13.58 9.27
CA PRO A 80 -0.93 -14.06 8.44
C PRO A 80 -1.34 -14.37 6.99
N LEU A 81 -2.50 -14.99 6.80
CA LEU A 81 -3.05 -15.30 5.48
C LEU A 81 -3.30 -14.02 4.67
N SER A 82 -3.90 -13.02 5.31
CA SER A 82 -4.17 -11.72 4.69
C SER A 82 -2.90 -11.01 4.25
N ARG A 83 -1.86 -11.04 5.10
CA ARG A 83 -0.54 -10.51 4.75
C ARG A 83 0.09 -11.26 3.58
N GLN A 84 -0.03 -12.58 3.56
CA GLN A 84 0.50 -13.42 2.47
C GLN A 84 -0.19 -13.10 1.14
N VAL A 85 -1.52 -12.94 1.12
CA VAL A 85 -2.26 -12.57 -0.10
C VAL A 85 -1.78 -11.22 -0.66
N LEU A 86 -1.51 -10.22 0.20
CA LEU A 86 -0.99 -8.92 -0.25
C LEU A 86 0.44 -9.03 -0.86
N LEU A 87 1.27 -9.93 -0.33
CA LEU A 87 2.62 -10.21 -0.86
C LEU A 87 2.57 -10.94 -2.20
N GLU A 88 1.74 -11.99 -2.30
CA GLU A 88 1.54 -12.78 -3.52
C GLU A 88 0.96 -11.93 -4.66
N ARG A 89 0.11 -10.96 -4.34
CA ARG A 89 -0.41 -9.97 -5.29
C ARG A 89 0.52 -8.79 -5.55
N HIS A 90 1.73 -8.80 -5.00
CA HIS A 90 2.75 -7.75 -5.16
C HIS A 90 2.31 -6.32 -4.75
N LEU A 91 1.30 -6.21 -3.88
CA LEU A 91 0.76 -4.96 -3.37
C LEU A 91 1.62 -4.37 -2.25
N VAL A 92 2.25 -5.24 -1.44
CA VAL A 92 3.21 -4.88 -0.39
C VAL A 92 4.54 -5.61 -0.62
N SER A 93 5.58 -5.23 0.12
CA SER A 93 6.92 -5.84 0.07
C SER A 93 7.47 -6.11 1.46
#